data_AF-A0A0K2YIG6-F1
#
_entry.id   AF-A0A0K2YIG6-F1
#
_cell.length_a   1.000
_cell.length_b   1.000
_cell.length_c   1.000
_cell.angle_alpha   90.00
_cell.angle_beta   90.00
_cell.angle_gamma   90.00
#
_symmetry.space_group_name_H-M   'P 1'
#
loop_
_entity.id
_entity.type
_entity.pdbx_description
1 polymer ?
#
loop_
_entity_poly.entity_id
_entity_poly.type
_entity_poly.pdbx_seq_one_letter_code
_entity_poly.pdbx_strand_id
1 'polypeptide(L)'
;MTVQAMDVRVAAPAEEVAADTTSPHASASWPCGEVLPIGVLPDQRRQSDIAEHLTVVRAAARRDARHGLVRVPRVRPDRLPPVVSLARWQTPFRFQNFRGTGSAFAVVAAIEAEYLRLYGVALHLSEQYAIHVAQAGELYPGYTTSPKRHENNSSYWGFRGSSDLASTLSRAAIPDEQSARYLSRAEMTLLRPAVPEAGDLADADDTPQENLDAFEFSERHIPTHARHRAHYRIADNGVVSLGMNPSIATLQSVIASGHEVIADVPAHCFLLVGYDRPRREWLVKDSRGQNAFVRVGFDDPDWPILAGHYLTSVVAPTCDPQLDAWWIGRWNIDVDGRRGELVVRRTTDYRGAPGTPTKLGNFYCDGWRYDVNGLTEDDGRTLHFWIADTTDRIPAGTPSGQEVHAHLFSWDPRNAAGHTTQQGVPFGVTLSRNPLDDPSFDRAARSGFEGRDWVGTWALNHDGFRGLLEIDSVDPLRARYTPPGGRPLPATGSVTAHRLTLSVDFADTEPQLFRLLAHTGEHARLSGTTTWHGHEYGVQGTHV
;
A
#
# COMPACT_ATOMS: atom_id res chain seq x y z
N MET A 1 -13.66 -39.96 9.62
CA MET A 1 -13.15 -38.90 8.73
C MET A 1 -11.64 -38.87 8.91
N THR A 2 -10.92 -39.40 7.93
CA THR A 2 -9.48 -39.61 7.98
C THR A 2 -8.78 -38.37 7.43
N VAL A 3 -7.89 -37.77 8.22
CA VAL A 3 -7.11 -36.59 7.84
C VAL A 3 -6.11 -37.00 6.75
N GLN A 4 -6.29 -36.48 5.53
CA GLN A 4 -5.32 -36.61 4.45
C GLN A 4 -4.10 -35.73 4.74
N ALA A 5 -2.93 -36.35 4.77
CA ALA A 5 -1.65 -35.66 4.84
C ALA A 5 -1.44 -34.81 3.57
N MET A 6 -1.17 -33.52 3.75
CA MET A 6 -0.72 -32.64 2.66
C MET A 6 0.70 -33.05 2.26
N ASP A 7 0.83 -33.57 1.05
CA ASP A 7 2.10 -33.83 0.37
C ASP A 7 2.87 -32.51 0.19
N VAL A 8 4.02 -32.40 0.85
CA VAL A 8 5.01 -31.35 0.61
C VAL A 8 5.65 -31.65 -0.74
N ARG A 9 5.17 -31.02 -1.81
CA ARG A 9 5.80 -31.08 -3.13
C ARG A 9 7.17 -30.41 -3.06
N VAL A 10 8.21 -31.23 -3.21
CA VAL A 10 9.59 -30.81 -3.47
C VAL A 10 9.59 -29.94 -4.73
N ALA A 11 10.28 -28.80 -4.67
CA ALA A 11 10.38 -27.81 -5.74
C ALA A 11 10.72 -28.45 -7.10
N ALA A 12 10.01 -28.02 -8.14
CA ALA A 12 10.32 -28.39 -9.52
C ALA A 12 11.75 -27.94 -9.89
N PRO A 13 12.48 -28.69 -10.73
CA PRO A 13 13.80 -28.29 -11.19
C PRO A 13 13.74 -26.94 -11.92
N ALA A 14 14.77 -26.11 -11.72
CA ALA A 14 14.91 -24.79 -12.33
C ALA A 14 14.64 -24.84 -13.84
N GLU A 15 13.58 -24.13 -14.27
CA GLU A 15 13.22 -23.97 -15.68
C GLU A 15 14.36 -23.25 -16.44
N GLU A 16 14.66 -23.74 -17.64
CA GLU A 16 15.70 -23.21 -18.51
C GLU A 16 15.22 -21.91 -19.16
N VAL A 17 15.42 -20.78 -18.48
CA VAL A 17 15.35 -19.47 -19.14
C VAL A 17 16.66 -19.30 -19.91
N ALA A 18 16.69 -19.78 -21.15
CA ALA A 18 17.80 -19.49 -22.06
C ALA A 18 17.87 -17.97 -22.27
N ALA A 19 19.03 -17.36 -22.01
CA ALA A 19 19.27 -15.97 -22.36
C ALA A 19 19.07 -15.83 -23.88
N ASP A 20 18.00 -15.18 -24.29
CA ASP A 20 17.79 -14.82 -25.70
C ASP A 20 18.80 -13.72 -26.06
N THR A 21 19.97 -14.15 -26.51
CA THR A 21 21.04 -13.26 -26.97
C THR A 21 20.70 -12.52 -28.28
N THR A 22 19.50 -12.73 -28.84
CA THR A 22 18.99 -11.97 -29.99
C THR A 22 18.05 -10.83 -29.61
N SER A 23 17.82 -10.63 -28.31
CA SER A 23 16.99 -9.56 -27.78
C SER A 23 17.41 -8.19 -28.35
N PRO A 24 16.59 -7.52 -29.18
CA PRO A 24 16.93 -6.25 -29.85
C PRO A 24 17.02 -5.06 -28.86
N HIS A 25 17.00 -5.32 -27.56
CA HIS A 25 16.73 -4.35 -26.50
C HIS A 25 17.97 -3.67 -25.90
N ALA A 26 19.19 -4.17 -26.17
CA ALA A 26 20.46 -3.62 -25.65
C ALA A 26 21.30 -2.91 -26.73
N SER A 27 22.01 -1.85 -26.36
CA SER A 27 23.04 -1.23 -27.20
C SER A 27 24.41 -1.90 -27.00
N ALA A 28 25.17 -2.09 -28.08
CA ALA A 28 26.55 -2.61 -28.07
C ALA A 28 27.61 -1.53 -27.72
N SER A 29 27.17 -0.32 -27.40
CA SER A 29 28.03 0.77 -26.91
C SER A 29 27.36 1.48 -25.74
N TRP A 30 28.19 2.06 -24.87
CA TRP A 30 27.75 3.02 -23.87
C TRP A 30 27.17 4.28 -24.51
N PRO A 31 26.32 5.03 -23.79
CA PRO A 31 25.73 6.27 -24.30
C PRO A 31 26.83 7.28 -24.69
N CYS A 32 26.60 8.04 -25.76
CA CYS A 32 27.54 9.06 -26.27
C CYS A 32 27.61 10.35 -25.41
N GLY A 33 27.16 10.30 -24.15
CA GLY A 33 27.18 11.41 -23.19
C GLY A 33 28.32 11.30 -22.18
N GLU A 34 28.40 12.27 -21.27
CA GLU A 34 29.35 12.23 -20.17
C GLU A 34 29.03 11.05 -19.22
N VAL A 35 30.04 10.21 -18.97
CA VAL A 35 29.96 9.12 -17.99
C VAL A 35 31.07 9.32 -16.96
N LEU A 36 30.67 9.63 -15.73
CA LEU A 36 31.57 10.04 -14.66
C LEU A 36 32.21 8.84 -13.95
N PRO A 37 33.43 8.94 -13.44
CA PRO A 37 33.98 7.92 -12.55
C PRO A 37 33.35 8.01 -11.14
N ILE A 38 33.25 6.88 -10.43
CA ILE A 38 32.72 6.80 -9.05
C ILE A 38 33.43 7.74 -8.06
N GLY A 39 34.71 8.08 -8.30
CA GLY A 39 35.48 8.97 -7.45
C GLY A 39 34.96 10.42 -7.38
N VAL A 40 34.02 10.82 -8.24
CA VAL A 40 33.35 12.14 -8.18
C VAL A 40 32.32 12.19 -7.05
N LEU A 41 31.98 11.05 -6.45
CA LEU A 41 30.89 10.96 -5.49
C LEU A 41 31.39 11.21 -4.08
N PRO A 42 30.80 12.18 -3.34
CA PRO A 42 31.15 12.35 -1.94
C PRO A 42 30.78 11.06 -1.19
N ASP A 43 31.77 10.44 -0.53
CA ASP A 43 31.48 9.33 0.37
C ASP A 43 30.87 9.90 1.65
N GLN A 44 29.57 9.68 1.79
CA GLN A 44 28.78 10.14 2.94
C GLN A 44 28.39 8.99 3.85
N ARG A 45 28.92 7.78 3.60
CA ARG A 45 28.54 6.58 4.33
C ARG A 45 29.23 6.58 5.69
N ARG A 46 28.45 6.35 6.74
CA ARG A 46 29.01 6.06 8.07
C ARG A 46 29.10 4.56 8.26
N GLN A 47 30.08 4.10 9.04
CA GLN A 47 30.26 2.67 9.31
C GLN A 47 29.02 2.03 9.95
N SER A 48 28.31 2.79 10.80
CA SER A 48 27.03 2.37 11.39
C SER A 48 25.97 2.10 10.33
N ASP A 49 25.86 2.99 9.34
CA ASP A 49 24.88 2.89 8.27
C ASP A 49 25.16 1.67 7.38
N ILE A 50 26.45 1.37 7.15
CA ILE A 50 26.87 0.16 6.42
C ILE A 50 26.45 -1.11 7.17
N ALA A 51 26.69 -1.17 8.48
CA ALA A 51 26.34 -2.33 9.30
C ALA A 51 24.82 -2.56 9.41
N GLU A 52 24.05 -1.48 9.56
CA GLU A 52 22.58 -1.54 9.54
C GLU A 52 22.07 -2.03 8.19
N HIS A 53 22.58 -1.46 7.08
CA HIS A 53 22.18 -1.88 5.73
C HIS A 53 22.48 -3.36 5.47
N LEU A 54 23.68 -3.83 5.83
CA LEU A 54 24.05 -5.24 5.69
C LEU A 54 23.10 -6.18 6.45
N THR A 55 22.59 -5.75 7.61
CA THR A 55 21.61 -6.52 8.38
C THR A 55 20.28 -6.63 7.63
N VAL A 56 19.79 -5.52 7.06
CA VAL A 56 18.58 -5.48 6.25
C VAL A 56 18.73 -6.37 4.99
N VAL A 57 19.82 -6.21 4.24
CA VAL A 57 20.09 -6.98 3.02
C VAL A 57 20.16 -8.49 3.30
N ARG A 58 20.85 -8.90 4.37
CA ARG A 58 20.92 -10.32 4.76
C ARG A 58 19.56 -10.87 5.17
N ALA A 59 18.75 -10.09 5.88
CA ALA A 59 17.40 -10.50 6.27
C ALA A 59 16.52 -10.70 5.03
N ALA A 60 16.59 -9.77 4.07
CA ALA A 60 15.86 -9.85 2.81
C ALA A 60 16.27 -11.09 1.99
N ALA A 61 17.56 -11.28 1.71
CA ALA A 61 18.03 -12.41 0.92
C ALA A 61 17.68 -13.77 1.55
N ARG A 62 17.72 -13.88 2.89
CA ARG A 62 17.27 -15.09 3.60
C ARG A 62 15.78 -15.35 3.42
N ARG A 63 14.97 -14.30 3.44
CA ARG A 63 13.53 -14.40 3.24
C ARG A 63 13.23 -14.81 1.80
N ASP A 64 13.83 -14.16 0.82
CA ASP A 64 13.63 -14.48 -0.61
C ASP A 64 13.99 -15.94 -0.90
N ALA A 65 15.07 -16.44 -0.30
CA ALA A 65 15.44 -17.85 -0.40
C ALA A 65 14.37 -18.79 0.19
N ARG A 66 13.76 -18.45 1.34
CA ARG A 66 12.68 -19.24 1.95
C ARG A 66 11.41 -19.27 1.08
N HIS A 67 11.12 -18.20 0.35
CA HIS A 67 9.95 -18.13 -0.53
C HIS A 67 10.23 -18.59 -1.96
N GLY A 68 11.45 -19.08 -2.26
CA GLY A 68 11.80 -19.53 -3.61
C GLY A 68 11.87 -18.42 -4.66
N LEU A 69 12.07 -17.17 -4.23
CA LEU A 69 12.19 -16.01 -5.12
C LEU A 69 13.61 -15.87 -5.70
N VAL A 70 14.59 -16.55 -5.10
CA VAL A 70 15.97 -16.54 -5.60
C VAL A 70 16.06 -17.38 -6.86
N ARG A 71 16.34 -16.72 -8.00
CA ARG A 71 16.62 -17.40 -9.26
C ARG A 71 17.92 -16.87 -9.83
N VAL A 72 18.90 -17.75 -9.94
CA VAL A 72 20.19 -17.45 -10.58
C VAL A 72 20.10 -17.92 -12.04
N PRO A 73 20.11 -17.00 -13.04
CA PRO A 73 20.14 -17.40 -14.43
C PRO A 73 21.32 -18.32 -14.73
N ARG A 74 21.13 -19.33 -15.58
CA ARG A 74 22.24 -20.14 -16.09
C ARG A 74 23.09 -19.28 -17.01
N VAL A 75 24.35 -19.05 -16.62
CA VAL A 75 25.24 -18.16 -17.36
C VAL A 75 26.11 -18.95 -18.34
N ARG A 76 26.22 -18.46 -19.58
CA ARG A 76 27.26 -18.86 -20.55
C ARG A 76 28.20 -17.68 -20.79
N PRO A 77 29.27 -17.50 -19.97
CA PRO A 77 30.11 -16.32 -20.01
C PRO A 77 30.81 -16.06 -21.35
N ASP A 78 31.02 -17.12 -22.13
CA ASP A 78 31.55 -17.11 -23.49
C ASP A 78 30.61 -16.46 -24.51
N ARG A 79 29.31 -16.39 -24.21
CA ARG A 79 28.27 -15.84 -25.09
C ARG A 79 27.79 -14.44 -24.70
N LEU A 80 28.28 -13.89 -23.60
CA LEU A 80 27.91 -12.55 -23.16
C LEU A 80 28.57 -11.49 -24.07
N PRO A 81 27.81 -10.47 -24.55
CA PRO A 81 28.38 -9.36 -25.31
C PRO A 81 29.52 -8.68 -24.54
N PRO A 82 30.51 -8.07 -25.23
CA PRO A 82 31.60 -7.37 -24.55
C PRO A 82 31.10 -6.10 -23.82
N VAL A 83 30.09 -5.43 -24.36
CA VAL A 83 29.50 -4.20 -23.82
C VAL A 83 27.98 -4.29 -23.94
N VAL A 84 27.27 -3.90 -22.88
CA VAL A 84 25.81 -3.79 -22.87
C VAL A 84 25.42 -2.46 -22.23
N SER A 85 24.47 -1.76 -22.83
CA SER A 85 23.81 -0.60 -22.22
C SER A 85 22.30 -0.63 -22.43
N LEU A 86 21.57 -0.45 -21.33
CA LEU A 86 20.12 -0.25 -21.24
C LEU A 86 19.76 1.23 -21.03
N ALA A 87 20.74 2.14 -21.09
CA ALA A 87 20.57 3.57 -20.81
C ALA A 87 19.45 4.24 -21.63
N ARG A 88 19.15 3.73 -22.83
CA ARG A 88 18.07 4.25 -23.69
C ARG A 88 16.66 4.09 -23.10
N TRP A 89 16.49 3.17 -22.15
CA TRP A 89 15.24 2.93 -21.44
C TRP A 89 15.12 3.73 -20.15
N GLN A 90 16.15 4.51 -19.80
CA GLN A 90 16.18 5.23 -18.54
C GLN A 90 15.53 6.61 -18.67
N THR A 91 14.70 6.93 -17.68
CA THR A 91 14.14 8.28 -17.45
C THR A 91 15.22 9.26 -16.97
N PRO A 92 14.94 10.58 -16.92
CA PRO A 92 15.89 11.57 -16.41
C PRO A 92 16.46 11.25 -15.01
N PHE A 93 17.68 11.73 -14.75
CA PHE A 93 18.31 11.57 -13.44
C PHE A 93 17.58 12.37 -12.37
N ARG A 94 17.56 11.83 -11.14
CA ARG A 94 16.96 12.47 -9.97
C ARG A 94 17.91 12.52 -8.80
N PHE A 95 17.55 13.31 -7.80
CA PHE A 95 18.39 13.53 -6.63
C PHE A 95 17.63 13.24 -5.34
N GLN A 96 18.13 12.27 -4.58
CA GLN A 96 17.55 11.86 -3.30
C GLN A 96 17.76 12.88 -2.17
N ASN A 97 18.53 13.94 -2.42
CA ASN A 97 18.73 15.09 -1.54
C ASN A 97 19.09 14.71 -0.09
N PHE A 98 20.07 13.81 0.04
CA PHE A 98 20.68 13.37 1.31
C PHE A 98 19.71 12.75 2.33
N ARG A 99 18.60 12.14 1.87
CA ARG A 99 17.65 11.44 2.76
C ARG A 99 17.95 9.95 2.98
N GLY A 100 18.95 9.40 2.29
CA GLY A 100 19.24 7.95 2.35
C GLY A 100 18.11 7.10 1.78
N THR A 101 17.49 7.55 0.70
CA THR A 101 16.33 6.92 0.04
C THR A 101 16.70 6.25 -1.28
N GLY A 102 18.00 5.96 -1.47
CA GLY A 102 18.55 5.38 -2.70
C GLY A 102 17.84 4.12 -3.19
N SER A 103 17.34 3.27 -2.29
CA SER A 103 16.54 2.10 -2.64
C SER A 103 15.28 2.46 -3.42
N ALA A 104 14.52 3.47 -2.97
CA ALA A 104 13.31 3.92 -3.65
C ALA A 104 13.62 4.47 -5.04
N PHE A 105 14.66 5.30 -5.17
CA PHE A 105 15.08 5.83 -6.47
C PHE A 105 15.53 4.73 -7.44
N ALA A 106 16.31 3.74 -6.97
CA ALA A 106 16.77 2.64 -7.81
C ALA A 106 15.61 1.75 -8.27
N VAL A 107 14.68 1.40 -7.36
CA VAL A 107 13.51 0.58 -7.67
C VAL A 107 12.54 1.33 -8.59
N VAL A 108 12.22 2.59 -8.30
CA VAL A 108 11.34 3.40 -9.14
C VAL A 108 11.91 3.58 -10.54
N ALA A 109 13.20 3.88 -10.67
CA ALA A 109 13.84 3.98 -11.99
C ALA A 109 13.82 2.66 -12.77
N ALA A 110 13.90 1.50 -12.08
CA ALA A 110 13.72 0.19 -12.72
C ALA A 110 12.28 -0.02 -13.21
N ILE A 111 11.29 0.35 -12.40
CA ILE A 111 9.87 0.27 -12.80
C ILE A 111 9.61 1.15 -14.02
N GLU A 112 10.07 2.40 -14.00
CA GLU A 112 9.91 3.33 -15.12
C GLU A 112 10.56 2.82 -16.40
N ALA A 113 11.76 2.24 -16.31
CA ALA A 113 12.43 1.64 -17.45
C ALA A 113 11.66 0.45 -18.02
N GLU A 114 11.08 -0.37 -17.16
CA GLU A 114 10.24 -1.49 -17.55
C GLU A 114 8.98 -1.03 -18.30
N TYR A 115 8.29 0.01 -17.82
CA TYR A 115 7.14 0.60 -18.53
C TYR A 115 7.52 1.20 -19.88
N LEU A 116 8.65 1.92 -19.95
CA LEU A 116 9.12 2.49 -21.21
C LEU A 116 9.49 1.38 -22.21
N ARG A 117 10.10 0.30 -21.74
CA ARG A 117 10.51 -0.83 -22.57
C ARG A 117 9.34 -1.67 -23.07
N LEU A 118 8.37 -1.99 -22.20
CA LEU A 118 7.24 -2.86 -22.55
C LEU A 118 6.12 -2.13 -23.28
N TYR A 119 5.83 -0.89 -22.87
CA TYR A 119 4.64 -0.15 -23.33
C TYR A 119 4.96 1.14 -24.07
N GLY A 120 6.24 1.54 -24.16
CA GLY A 120 6.62 2.83 -24.77
C GLY A 120 6.17 4.04 -23.94
N VAL A 121 5.81 3.84 -22.68
CA VAL A 121 5.28 4.89 -21.79
C VAL A 121 6.40 5.42 -20.90
N ALA A 122 6.73 6.70 -21.07
CA ALA A 122 7.64 7.40 -20.16
C ALA A 122 6.85 7.87 -18.93
N LEU A 123 7.26 7.40 -17.75
CA LEU A 123 6.61 7.71 -16.48
C LEU A 123 7.49 8.58 -15.60
N HIS A 124 6.83 9.27 -14.67
CA HIS A 124 7.45 9.98 -13.56
C HIS A 124 6.73 9.53 -12.29
N LEU A 125 7.19 8.44 -11.68
CA LEU A 125 6.58 7.82 -10.50
C LEU A 125 7.11 8.42 -9.21
N SER A 126 6.31 8.34 -8.15
CA SER A 126 6.61 8.95 -6.85
C SER A 126 7.55 8.09 -5.99
N GLU A 127 8.82 8.50 -5.84
CA GLU A 127 9.68 7.90 -4.81
C GLU A 127 9.19 8.18 -3.40
N GLN A 128 8.56 9.34 -3.17
CA GLN A 128 8.04 9.71 -1.85
C GLN A 128 7.01 8.69 -1.37
N TYR A 129 6.08 8.32 -2.25
CA TYR A 129 5.05 7.35 -1.95
C TYR A 129 5.64 5.94 -1.80
N ALA A 130 6.60 5.55 -2.63
CA ALA A 130 7.31 4.27 -2.48
C ALA A 130 8.00 4.14 -1.12
N ILE A 131 8.64 5.22 -0.64
CA ILE A 131 9.25 5.26 0.71
C ILE A 131 8.17 5.16 1.78
N HIS A 132 7.07 5.91 1.65
CA HIS A 132 5.97 5.84 2.61
C HIS A 132 5.41 4.43 2.75
N VAL A 133 5.11 3.76 1.63
CA VAL A 133 4.63 2.35 1.61
C VAL A 133 5.60 1.44 2.37
N ALA A 134 6.91 1.56 2.08
CA ALA A 134 7.92 0.71 2.70
C ALA A 134 8.07 0.97 4.20
N GLN A 135 8.09 2.24 4.62
CA GLN A 135 8.41 2.59 6.00
C GLN A 135 7.17 2.53 6.90
N ALA A 136 6.08 3.18 6.49
CA ALA A 136 4.84 3.21 7.26
C ALA A 136 4.09 1.87 7.21
N GLY A 137 4.21 1.16 6.09
CA GLY A 137 3.48 -0.07 5.83
C GLY A 137 4.22 -1.37 6.15
N GLU A 138 5.50 -1.37 6.53
CA GLU A 138 6.23 -2.60 6.94
C GLU A 138 6.21 -2.79 8.46
N LEU A 139 6.08 -4.05 8.94
CA LEU A 139 5.88 -4.36 10.36
C LEU A 139 7.23 -4.81 10.87
N TYR A 140 7.64 -4.33 12.04
CA TYR A 140 8.85 -4.87 12.61
C TYR A 140 8.71 -6.37 12.91
N PRO A 141 9.74 -7.17 12.61
CA PRO A 141 9.80 -8.55 13.08
C PRO A 141 9.64 -8.58 14.61
N GLY A 142 8.76 -9.44 15.11
CA GLY A 142 8.54 -9.62 16.55
C GLY A 142 7.86 -8.43 17.24
N TYR A 143 7.06 -7.63 16.52
CA TYR A 143 6.40 -6.43 17.08
C TYR A 143 5.63 -6.70 18.40
N THR A 144 5.02 -7.87 18.58
CA THR A 144 4.31 -8.24 19.82
C THR A 144 5.21 -8.26 21.04
N THR A 145 6.50 -8.54 20.84
CA THR A 145 7.53 -8.60 21.90
C THR A 145 8.48 -7.42 21.89
N SER A 146 8.40 -6.55 20.88
CA SER A 146 9.30 -5.41 20.73
C SER A 146 9.04 -4.37 21.82
N PRO A 147 10.08 -3.84 22.50
CA PRO A 147 9.91 -2.76 23.47
C PRO A 147 9.61 -1.40 22.81
N LYS A 148 9.77 -1.27 21.48
CA LYS A 148 9.46 -0.04 20.75
C LYS A 148 8.01 0.35 20.95
N ARG A 149 7.71 1.65 21.03
CA ARG A 149 6.34 2.16 21.25
C ARG A 149 5.47 2.21 19.99
N HIS A 150 6.08 1.98 18.83
CA HIS A 150 5.48 1.91 17.51
C HIS A 150 5.84 0.57 16.83
N GLU A 151 5.12 0.21 15.77
CA GLU A 151 5.18 -1.11 15.12
C GLU A 151 5.83 -1.09 13.73
N ASN A 152 6.01 0.10 13.15
CA ASN A 152 6.55 0.33 11.81
C ASN A 152 7.57 1.47 11.81
N ASN A 153 8.31 1.65 10.72
CA ASN A 153 9.23 2.76 10.62
C ASN A 153 8.52 4.04 10.12
N SER A 154 9.24 5.16 10.07
CA SER A 154 8.77 6.40 9.47
C SER A 154 9.63 6.81 8.28
N SER A 155 8.96 7.29 7.23
CA SER A 155 9.59 7.94 6.08
C SER A 155 10.25 9.28 6.45
N TYR A 156 9.92 9.88 7.59
CA TYR A 156 10.55 11.11 8.09
C TYR A 156 12.05 10.96 8.33
N TRP A 157 12.45 9.87 9.01
CA TRP A 157 13.84 9.69 9.42
C TRP A 157 14.80 9.40 8.25
N GLY A 158 14.27 8.90 7.13
CA GLY A 158 15.09 8.44 6.01
C GLY A 158 15.64 7.02 6.25
N PHE A 159 16.64 6.65 5.44
CA PHE A 159 17.47 5.43 5.48
C PHE A 159 16.94 4.24 6.30
N ARG A 160 16.41 3.24 5.60
CA ARG A 160 16.22 1.83 6.04
C ARG A 160 15.60 1.02 4.89
N GLY A 161 16.34 0.90 3.79
CA GLY A 161 15.84 0.21 2.59
C GLY A 161 16.94 -0.59 1.92
N SER A 162 16.52 -1.54 1.09
CA SER A 162 17.38 -2.34 0.22
C SER A 162 16.64 -2.57 -1.11
N SER A 163 17.28 -3.25 -2.05
CA SER A 163 16.72 -3.63 -3.36
C SER A 163 15.41 -4.42 -3.24
N ASP A 164 15.18 -5.06 -2.10
CA ASP A 164 13.96 -5.79 -1.75
C ASP A 164 12.69 -4.92 -1.63
N LEU A 165 12.82 -3.59 -1.65
CA LEU A 165 11.67 -2.73 -1.87
C LEU A 165 10.93 -3.09 -3.18
N ALA A 166 11.62 -3.64 -4.19
CA ALA A 166 10.96 -4.21 -5.37
C ALA A 166 9.91 -5.27 -5.00
N SER A 167 10.24 -6.18 -4.08
CA SER A 167 9.30 -7.21 -3.60
C SER A 167 8.10 -6.59 -2.89
N THR A 168 8.31 -5.53 -2.09
CA THR A 168 7.21 -4.78 -1.46
C THR A 168 6.30 -4.13 -2.51
N LEU A 169 6.88 -3.48 -3.53
CA LEU A 169 6.12 -2.82 -4.62
C LEU A 169 5.53 -3.80 -5.66
N SER A 170 5.79 -5.11 -5.53
CA SER A 170 5.00 -6.14 -6.22
C SER A 170 3.62 -6.35 -5.61
N ARG A 171 3.38 -5.81 -4.39
CA ARG A 171 2.11 -5.94 -3.67
C ARG A 171 1.42 -4.60 -3.42
N ALA A 172 2.08 -3.50 -3.78
CA ALA A 172 1.59 -2.15 -3.56
C ALA A 172 1.87 -1.31 -4.81
N ALA A 173 0.82 -0.73 -5.36
CA ALA A 173 0.93 0.26 -6.42
C ALA A 173 1.47 1.60 -5.91
N ILE A 174 2.09 2.34 -6.82
CA ILE A 174 2.57 3.71 -6.60
C ILE A 174 1.93 4.65 -7.63
N PRO A 175 1.66 5.91 -7.25
CA PRO A 175 1.17 6.91 -8.17
C PRO A 175 2.32 7.59 -8.93
N ASP A 176 1.95 8.49 -9.84
CA ASP A 176 2.87 9.46 -10.40
C ASP A 176 3.39 10.46 -9.34
N GLU A 177 4.52 11.10 -9.64
CA GLU A 177 5.18 12.10 -8.81
C GLU A 177 4.31 13.34 -8.54
N GLN A 178 3.41 13.71 -9.47
CA GLN A 178 2.56 14.89 -9.27
C GLN A 178 1.53 14.65 -8.16
N SER A 179 1.14 13.40 -7.96
CA SER A 179 0.21 13.02 -6.89
C SER A 179 0.87 13.01 -5.50
N ALA A 180 2.17 12.70 -5.41
CA ALA A 180 2.94 12.79 -4.17
C ALA A 180 4.40 13.15 -4.46
N ARG A 181 4.71 14.45 -4.45
CA ARG A 181 6.06 14.95 -4.78
C ARG A 181 7.10 14.48 -3.77
N TYR A 182 8.30 14.16 -4.26
CA TYR A 182 9.49 13.99 -3.45
C TYR A 182 9.84 15.23 -2.62
N LEU A 183 10.02 14.99 -1.33
CA LEU A 183 10.41 16.01 -0.36
C LEU A 183 11.88 15.80 0.03
N SER A 184 12.66 16.86 -0.02
CA SER A 184 14.02 16.90 0.51
C SER A 184 14.07 16.78 2.03
N ARG A 185 15.26 16.54 2.60
CA ARG A 185 15.42 16.54 4.06
C ARG A 185 14.96 17.87 4.68
N ALA A 186 15.30 19.00 4.06
CA ALA A 186 14.90 20.32 4.52
C ALA A 186 13.37 20.50 4.48
N GLU A 187 12.71 20.07 3.39
CA GLU A 187 11.25 20.14 3.28
C GLU A 187 10.55 19.22 4.29
N MET A 188 11.06 18.01 4.54
CA MET A 188 10.52 17.13 5.60
C MET A 188 10.63 17.79 6.98
N THR A 189 11.78 18.42 7.28
CA THR A 189 11.99 19.16 8.54
C THR A 189 11.07 20.37 8.68
N LEU A 190 10.74 21.06 7.59
CA LEU A 190 9.76 22.16 7.57
C LEU A 190 8.32 21.65 7.66
N LEU A 191 8.03 20.47 7.11
CA LEU A 191 6.71 19.85 7.12
C LEU A 191 6.32 19.36 8.52
N ARG A 192 7.22 18.72 9.25
CA ARG A 192 6.96 18.19 10.60
C ARG A 192 6.25 19.18 11.54
N PRO A 193 6.73 20.42 11.80
CA PRO A 193 6.02 21.36 12.67
C PRO A 193 4.64 21.78 12.16
N ALA A 194 4.35 21.58 10.87
CA ALA A 194 3.04 21.86 10.28
C ALA A 194 2.00 20.75 10.55
N VAL A 195 2.42 19.67 11.22
CA VAL A 195 1.59 18.57 11.73
C VAL A 195 1.87 18.43 13.24
N PRO A 196 1.27 19.27 14.09
CA PRO A 196 1.60 19.32 15.53
C PRO A 196 1.47 17.97 16.24
N GLU A 197 0.50 17.15 15.84
CA GLU A 197 0.21 15.83 16.39
C GLU A 197 1.35 14.83 16.14
N ALA A 198 2.25 15.10 15.18
CA ALA A 198 3.44 14.30 14.95
C ALA A 198 4.49 14.45 16.08
N GLY A 199 4.39 15.46 16.94
CA GLY A 199 5.41 15.77 17.93
C GLY A 199 6.76 16.13 17.27
N ASP A 200 7.87 15.75 17.90
CA ASP A 200 9.22 16.10 17.42
C ASP A 200 9.83 15.09 16.44
N LEU A 201 9.37 13.83 16.47
CA LEU A 201 9.97 12.70 15.76
C LEU A 201 11.50 12.64 15.94
N ALA A 202 12.00 12.99 17.13
CA ALA A 202 13.44 13.13 17.36
C ALA A 202 14.13 11.79 17.66
N ASP A 203 13.46 10.92 18.41
CA ASP A 203 13.98 9.60 18.81
C ASP A 203 13.13 8.47 18.20
N ALA A 204 13.74 7.72 17.29
CA ALA A 204 13.09 6.63 16.59
C ALA A 204 12.76 5.43 17.46
N ASP A 205 13.25 5.33 18.70
CA ASP A 205 12.94 4.22 19.61
C ASP A 205 11.86 4.58 20.65
N ASP A 206 11.73 5.86 21.01
CA ASP A 206 10.73 6.35 21.98
C ASP A 206 9.51 7.05 21.35
N THR A 207 9.51 7.31 20.03
CA THR A 207 8.36 7.94 19.37
C THR A 207 7.10 7.06 19.48
N PRO A 208 5.95 7.60 19.96
CA PRO A 208 4.67 6.89 19.99
C PRO A 208 4.14 6.57 18.59
N GLN A 209 3.30 5.55 18.47
CA GLN A 209 2.70 5.19 17.18
C GLN A 209 1.81 6.31 16.62
N GLU A 210 1.06 6.96 17.51
CA GLU A 210 0.11 8.04 17.19
C GLU A 210 0.82 9.20 16.48
N ASN A 211 2.03 9.52 16.92
CA ASN A 211 2.87 10.54 16.32
C ASN A 211 3.31 10.16 14.89
N LEU A 212 3.66 8.89 14.69
CA LEU A 212 4.01 8.40 13.35
C LEU A 212 2.81 8.46 12.42
N ASP A 213 1.64 8.02 12.88
CA ASP A 213 0.42 8.03 12.08
C ASP A 213 0.00 9.44 11.69
N ALA A 214 0.07 10.37 12.65
CA ALA A 214 -0.23 11.77 12.41
C ALA A 214 0.63 12.33 11.28
N PHE A 215 1.93 12.03 11.27
CA PHE A 215 2.84 12.48 10.23
C PHE A 215 2.60 11.76 8.90
N GLU A 216 2.72 10.43 8.89
CA GLU A 216 2.71 9.58 7.68
C GLU A 216 1.40 9.68 6.90
N PHE A 217 0.28 9.88 7.59
CA PHE A 217 -1.05 9.96 6.98
C PHE A 217 -1.64 11.37 6.98
N SER A 218 -0.80 12.40 7.17
CA SER A 218 -1.19 13.79 6.96
C SER A 218 -1.43 14.08 5.48
N GLU A 219 -2.51 14.79 5.16
CA GLU A 219 -2.75 15.32 3.80
C GLU A 219 -1.65 16.28 3.32
N ARG A 220 -0.81 16.81 4.23
CA ARG A 220 0.33 17.66 3.89
C ARG A 220 1.58 16.87 3.50
N HIS A 221 1.63 15.58 3.83
CA HIS A 221 2.76 14.69 3.56
C HIS A 221 2.45 13.72 2.43
N ILE A 222 1.51 12.80 2.64
CA ILE A 222 1.00 11.88 1.62
C ILE A 222 -0.51 12.09 1.50
N PRO A 223 -0.93 12.89 0.50
CA PRO A 223 -2.34 13.18 0.28
C PRO A 223 -3.18 11.93 -0.04
N THR A 224 -4.44 11.91 0.37
CA THR A 224 -5.37 10.80 0.05
C THR A 224 -5.53 10.59 -1.45
N HIS A 225 -5.50 11.66 -2.25
CA HIS A 225 -5.59 11.52 -3.71
C HIS A 225 -4.42 10.74 -4.33
N ALA A 226 -3.25 10.71 -3.68
CA ALA A 226 -2.11 9.91 -4.14
C ALA A 226 -2.39 8.41 -4.03
N ARG A 227 -3.07 8.01 -2.95
CA ARG A 227 -3.54 6.63 -2.74
C ARG A 227 -4.58 6.23 -3.78
N HIS A 228 -5.49 7.15 -4.09
CA HIS A 228 -6.53 6.93 -5.10
C HIS A 228 -5.98 6.80 -6.53
N ARG A 229 -4.78 7.34 -6.78
CA ARG A 229 -4.09 7.28 -8.08
C ARG A 229 -2.99 6.23 -8.14
N ALA A 230 -2.84 5.38 -7.13
CA ALA A 230 -1.83 4.33 -7.14
C ALA A 230 -2.25 3.19 -8.11
N HIS A 231 -1.73 3.22 -9.33
CA HIS A 231 -2.03 2.21 -10.37
C HIS A 231 -0.78 1.48 -10.87
N TYR A 232 0.36 2.17 -10.92
CA TYR A 232 1.60 1.58 -11.41
C TYR A 232 2.19 0.62 -10.39
N ARG A 233 2.34 -0.64 -10.78
CA ARG A 233 2.91 -1.68 -9.91
C ARG A 233 3.70 -2.70 -10.70
N ILE A 234 4.59 -3.39 -9.99
CA ILE A 234 5.25 -4.58 -10.49
C ILE A 234 4.19 -5.69 -10.54
N ALA A 235 4.20 -6.51 -11.60
CA ALA A 235 3.23 -7.60 -11.73
C ALA A 235 3.49 -8.70 -10.69
N ASP A 236 2.49 -9.55 -10.47
CA ASP A 236 2.66 -10.74 -9.63
C ASP A 236 3.78 -11.62 -10.20
N ASN A 237 4.75 -12.00 -9.35
CA ASN A 237 5.98 -12.69 -9.75
C ASN A 237 6.88 -11.90 -10.73
N GLY A 238 6.65 -10.60 -10.88
CA GLY A 238 7.43 -9.68 -11.70
C GLY A 238 8.76 -9.26 -11.09
N VAL A 239 9.14 -9.80 -9.93
CA VAL A 239 10.39 -9.54 -9.22
C VAL A 239 11.17 -10.83 -9.05
N VAL A 240 12.47 -10.78 -9.29
CA VAL A 240 13.39 -11.89 -9.04
C VAL A 240 14.54 -11.42 -8.16
N SER A 241 14.85 -12.21 -7.13
CA SER A 241 16.01 -12.00 -6.25
C SER A 241 17.23 -12.75 -6.78
N LEU A 242 18.39 -12.11 -6.72
CA LEU A 242 19.70 -12.72 -7.04
C LEU A 242 20.39 -13.30 -5.81
N GLY A 243 19.79 -13.16 -4.63
CA GLY A 243 20.39 -13.58 -3.35
C GLY A 243 21.61 -12.75 -2.95
N MET A 244 22.38 -13.29 -1.98
CA MET A 244 23.60 -12.64 -1.49
C MET A 244 24.77 -12.85 -2.45
N ASN A 245 25.60 -11.81 -2.60
CA ASN A 245 26.87 -11.81 -3.33
C ASN A 245 26.75 -12.44 -4.74
N PRO A 246 25.85 -11.93 -5.60
CA PRO A 246 25.70 -12.47 -6.95
C PRO A 246 27.01 -12.35 -7.73
N SER A 247 27.33 -13.37 -8.53
CA SER A 247 28.55 -13.35 -9.33
C SER A 247 28.50 -12.25 -10.41
N ILE A 248 29.66 -11.71 -10.81
CA ILE A 248 29.77 -10.77 -11.94
C ILE A 248 29.09 -11.34 -13.19
N ALA A 249 29.29 -12.63 -13.47
CA ALA A 249 28.71 -13.31 -14.62
C ALA A 249 27.19 -13.38 -14.54
N THR A 250 26.63 -13.61 -13.34
CA THR A 250 25.19 -13.58 -13.09
C THR A 250 24.60 -12.19 -13.38
N LEU A 251 25.22 -11.13 -12.82
CA LEU A 251 24.80 -9.75 -13.04
C LEU A 251 24.85 -9.37 -14.53
N GLN A 252 25.93 -9.72 -15.22
CA GLN A 252 26.07 -9.50 -16.67
C GLN A 252 25.01 -10.26 -17.47
N SER A 253 24.66 -11.48 -17.06
CA SER A 253 23.63 -12.28 -17.72
C SER A 253 22.25 -11.64 -17.63
N VAL A 254 21.89 -11.09 -16.46
CA VAL A 254 20.62 -10.38 -16.25
C VAL A 254 20.56 -9.13 -17.13
N ILE A 255 21.61 -8.30 -17.07
CA ILE A 255 21.70 -7.06 -17.86
C ILE A 255 21.70 -7.35 -19.37
N ALA A 256 22.41 -8.40 -19.82
CA ALA A 256 22.41 -8.83 -21.22
C ALA A 256 21.04 -9.34 -21.69
N SER A 257 20.21 -9.83 -20.76
CA SER A 257 18.84 -10.27 -21.04
C SER A 257 17.84 -9.11 -21.10
N GLY A 258 18.30 -7.87 -20.90
CA GLY A 258 17.48 -6.67 -21.04
C GLY A 258 16.87 -6.14 -19.74
N HIS A 259 17.34 -6.60 -18.58
CA HIS A 259 16.85 -6.19 -17.27
C HIS A 259 17.90 -5.42 -16.48
N GLU A 260 17.56 -4.25 -15.96
CA GLU A 260 18.37 -3.55 -14.98
C GLU A 260 18.47 -4.34 -13.67
N VAL A 261 19.60 -4.20 -12.96
CA VAL A 261 19.76 -4.79 -11.63
C VAL A 261 19.70 -3.69 -10.58
N ILE A 262 18.72 -3.77 -9.71
CA ILE A 262 18.62 -2.98 -8.48
C ILE A 262 19.59 -3.61 -7.49
N ALA A 263 20.75 -2.98 -7.29
CA ALA A 263 21.86 -3.57 -6.58
C ALA A 263 22.07 -2.92 -5.21
N ASP A 264 22.14 -3.75 -4.17
CA ASP A 264 22.53 -3.31 -2.84
C ASP A 264 24.05 -3.14 -2.76
N VAL A 265 24.48 -1.98 -2.29
CA VAL A 265 25.89 -1.66 -2.01
C VAL A 265 26.00 -1.13 -0.57
N PRO A 266 27.19 -1.04 0.04
CA PRO A 266 27.30 -0.57 1.42
C PRO A 266 26.61 0.79 1.62
N ALA A 267 25.63 0.83 2.53
CA ALA A 267 24.78 1.98 2.86
C ALA A 267 24.04 2.68 1.70
N HIS A 268 23.83 2.03 0.55
CA HIS A 268 23.12 2.63 -0.59
C HIS A 268 22.59 1.58 -1.58
N CYS A 269 21.77 1.98 -2.56
CA CYS A 269 21.37 1.13 -3.68
C CYS A 269 21.70 1.80 -5.01
N PHE A 270 22.20 1.01 -5.95
CA PHE A 270 22.43 1.39 -7.33
C PHE A 270 21.38 0.79 -8.27
N LEU A 271 21.21 1.41 -9.43
CA LEU A 271 20.62 0.75 -10.58
C LEU A 271 21.72 0.47 -11.61
N LEU A 272 22.10 -0.79 -11.78
CA LEU A 272 23.02 -1.22 -12.82
C LEU A 272 22.26 -1.29 -14.15
N VAL A 273 22.66 -0.47 -15.11
CA VAL A 273 22.00 -0.32 -16.42
C VAL A 273 22.86 -0.82 -17.57
N GLY A 274 24.04 -1.37 -17.29
CA GLY A 274 24.99 -1.79 -18.32
C GLY A 274 26.31 -2.28 -17.74
N TYR A 275 27.18 -2.76 -18.62
CA TYR A 275 28.54 -3.16 -18.28
C TYR A 275 29.48 -3.04 -19.49
N ASP A 276 30.78 -2.99 -19.23
CA ASP A 276 31.88 -3.08 -20.18
C ASP A 276 32.88 -4.12 -19.67
N ARG A 277 32.92 -5.30 -20.31
CA ARG A 277 33.79 -6.42 -19.91
C ARG A 277 35.26 -6.12 -20.17
N PRO A 278 35.68 -5.58 -21.33
CA PRO A 278 37.07 -5.17 -21.55
C PRO A 278 37.60 -4.22 -20.48
N ARG A 279 36.79 -3.25 -20.04
CA ARG A 279 37.17 -2.27 -19.01
C ARG A 279 36.95 -2.77 -17.58
N ARG A 280 36.18 -3.84 -17.41
CA ARG A 280 35.69 -4.36 -16.11
C ARG A 280 34.92 -3.32 -15.31
N GLU A 281 33.99 -2.63 -15.97
CA GLU A 281 33.21 -1.54 -15.37
C GLU A 281 31.70 -1.76 -15.51
N TRP A 282 30.95 -1.47 -14.45
CA TRP A 282 29.50 -1.32 -14.46
C TRP A 282 29.13 0.08 -14.94
N LEU A 283 28.02 0.18 -15.68
CA LEU A 283 27.35 1.44 -15.98
C LEU A 283 26.18 1.61 -15.01
N VAL A 284 26.20 2.66 -14.20
CA VAL A 284 25.29 2.85 -13.06
C VAL A 284 24.47 4.12 -13.22
N LYS A 285 23.15 4.01 -13.00
CA LYS A 285 22.30 5.17 -12.72
C LYS A 285 22.24 5.36 -11.20
N ASP A 286 22.65 6.54 -10.75
CA ASP A 286 22.69 6.88 -9.34
C ASP A 286 21.79 8.10 -9.04
N SER A 287 21.44 8.28 -7.77
CA SER A 287 20.49 9.28 -7.30
C SER A 287 21.13 10.34 -6.40
N ARG A 288 22.45 10.57 -6.51
CA ARG A 288 23.19 11.54 -5.68
C ARG A 288 23.48 12.87 -6.40
N GLY A 289 22.75 13.18 -7.47
CA GLY A 289 22.72 14.52 -8.08
C GLY A 289 23.79 14.78 -9.14
N GLN A 290 24.45 13.73 -9.64
CA GLN A 290 25.47 13.82 -10.68
C GLN A 290 24.91 14.24 -12.04
N ASN A 291 23.64 13.96 -12.29
CA ASN A 291 22.97 14.15 -13.57
C ASN A 291 23.68 13.46 -14.75
N ALA A 292 24.36 12.34 -14.48
CA ALA A 292 25.09 11.54 -15.45
C ALA A 292 25.16 10.09 -14.96
N PHE A 293 25.39 9.15 -15.89
CA PHE A 293 25.73 7.78 -15.52
C PHE A 293 27.12 7.73 -14.89
N VAL A 294 27.33 6.76 -14.00
CA VAL A 294 28.58 6.58 -13.27
C VAL A 294 29.21 5.23 -13.63
N ARG A 295 30.54 5.18 -13.68
CA ARG A 295 31.34 3.96 -13.88
C ARG A 295 31.86 3.47 -12.54
N VAL A 296 31.64 2.19 -12.28
CA VAL A 296 32.09 1.51 -11.06
C VAL A 296 32.84 0.25 -11.46
N GLY A 297 34.03 0.00 -10.89
CA GLY A 297 34.78 -1.21 -11.19
C GLY A 297 34.02 -2.47 -10.75
N PHE A 298 34.17 -3.58 -11.47
CA PHE A 298 33.55 -4.86 -11.10
C PHE A 298 33.98 -5.34 -9.71
N ASP A 299 35.24 -5.09 -9.38
CA ASP A 299 35.91 -5.52 -8.14
C ASP A 299 36.20 -4.33 -7.21
N ASP A 300 35.45 -3.24 -7.34
CA ASP A 300 35.62 -2.05 -6.51
C ASP A 300 35.38 -2.42 -5.02
N PRO A 301 36.40 -2.30 -4.15
CA PRO A 301 36.32 -2.75 -2.77
C PRO A 301 35.42 -1.86 -1.91
N ASP A 302 35.20 -0.61 -2.33
CA ASP A 302 34.33 0.33 -1.63
C ASP A 302 32.86 0.14 -2.05
N TRP A 303 32.62 -0.38 -3.25
CA TRP A 303 31.28 -0.57 -3.80
C TRP A 303 30.98 -2.03 -4.20
N PRO A 304 31.17 -3.02 -3.31
CA PRO A 304 30.81 -4.40 -3.60
C PRO A 304 29.30 -4.54 -3.74
N ILE A 305 28.86 -5.34 -4.72
CA ILE A 305 27.45 -5.72 -4.86
C ILE A 305 27.12 -6.78 -3.80
N LEU A 306 26.30 -6.40 -2.83
CA LEU A 306 25.94 -7.22 -1.67
C LEU A 306 24.80 -8.20 -1.98
N ALA A 307 23.82 -7.73 -2.74
CA ALA A 307 22.65 -8.47 -3.22
C ALA A 307 22.03 -7.69 -4.39
N GLY A 308 20.98 -8.24 -4.99
CA GLY A 308 20.20 -7.48 -5.96
C GLY A 308 18.90 -8.13 -6.38
N HIS A 309 18.04 -7.31 -6.97
CA HIS A 309 16.78 -7.69 -7.58
C HIS A 309 16.72 -7.18 -9.02
N TYR A 310 15.90 -7.82 -9.85
CA TYR A 310 15.53 -7.29 -11.16
C TYR A 310 14.05 -7.53 -11.44
N LEU A 311 13.50 -6.70 -12.31
CA LEU A 311 12.10 -6.76 -12.70
C LEU A 311 11.96 -7.53 -14.00
N THR A 312 10.97 -8.42 -14.08
CA THR A 312 10.65 -9.19 -15.28
C THR A 312 9.36 -8.73 -15.95
N SER A 313 8.48 -8.03 -15.21
CA SER A 313 7.23 -7.50 -15.74
C SER A 313 6.59 -6.46 -14.80
N VAL A 314 5.79 -5.57 -15.38
CA VAL A 314 4.91 -4.62 -14.67
C VAL A 314 3.50 -4.75 -15.21
N VAL A 315 2.51 -4.38 -14.40
CA VAL A 315 1.10 -4.37 -14.83
C VAL A 315 0.89 -3.32 -15.93
N ALA A 316 -0.08 -3.52 -16.81
CA ALA A 316 -0.36 -2.57 -17.89
C ALA A 316 -0.68 -1.16 -17.35
N PRO A 317 -0.20 -0.09 -18.00
CA PRO A 317 -0.42 1.29 -17.53
C PRO A 317 -1.90 1.72 -17.56
N THR A 318 -2.75 0.99 -18.29
CA THR A 318 -4.20 1.22 -18.37
C THR A 318 -4.99 0.49 -17.30
N CYS A 319 -4.33 -0.19 -16.34
CA CYS A 319 -5.04 -0.85 -15.26
C CYS A 319 -5.69 0.15 -14.31
N ASP A 320 -6.78 -0.27 -13.68
CA ASP A 320 -7.41 0.51 -12.63
C ASP A 320 -6.45 0.67 -11.43
N PRO A 321 -6.60 1.77 -10.66
CA PRO A 321 -5.93 1.91 -9.38
C PRO A 321 -6.18 0.71 -8.47
N GLN A 322 -5.17 0.35 -7.69
CA GLN A 322 -5.31 -0.72 -6.71
C GLN A 322 -6.19 -0.23 -5.56
N LEU A 323 -7.42 -0.76 -5.45
CA LEU A 323 -8.40 -0.31 -4.46
C LEU A 323 -7.92 -0.52 -3.02
N ASP A 324 -7.08 -1.53 -2.76
CA ASP A 324 -6.44 -1.71 -1.45
C ASP A 324 -5.75 -0.44 -0.94
N ALA A 325 -5.10 0.32 -1.83
CA ALA A 325 -4.41 1.55 -1.45
C ALA A 325 -5.38 2.61 -0.93
N TRP A 326 -6.64 2.59 -1.35
CA TRP A 326 -7.66 3.56 -0.96
C TRP A 326 -8.07 3.40 0.50
N TRP A 327 -7.82 2.24 1.13
CA TRP A 327 -8.00 2.03 2.57
C TRP A 327 -6.89 2.63 3.42
N ILE A 328 -5.67 2.76 2.89
CA ILE A 328 -4.51 3.23 3.67
C ILE A 328 -4.75 4.67 4.17
N GLY A 329 -4.42 4.95 5.42
CA GLY A 329 -4.56 6.26 6.07
C GLY A 329 -5.60 6.30 7.19
N ARG A 330 -5.97 7.52 7.58
CA ARG A 330 -6.87 7.80 8.70
C ARG A 330 -8.34 7.80 8.26
N TRP A 331 -9.18 7.14 9.03
CA TRP A 331 -10.63 7.08 8.85
C TRP A 331 -11.29 7.44 10.16
N ASN A 332 -12.17 8.44 10.12
CA ASN A 332 -13.15 8.60 11.20
C ASN A 332 -14.12 7.43 11.08
N ILE A 333 -14.30 6.69 12.16
CA ILE A 333 -15.14 5.50 12.18
C ILE A 333 -16.15 5.60 13.31
N ASP A 334 -17.37 5.16 13.03
CA ASP A 334 -18.42 4.95 14.01
C ASP A 334 -18.85 3.48 13.93
N VAL A 335 -18.61 2.74 15.02
CA VAL A 335 -19.05 1.36 15.20
C VAL A 335 -20.16 1.36 16.24
N ASP A 336 -21.42 1.36 15.80
CA ASP A 336 -22.59 1.35 16.69
C ASP A 336 -22.64 2.49 17.75
N GLY A 337 -22.26 3.71 17.36
CA GLY A 337 -22.16 4.89 18.20
C GLY A 337 -20.84 5.01 18.97
N ARG A 338 -19.96 3.99 18.90
CA ARG A 338 -18.58 4.08 19.39
C ARG A 338 -17.71 4.74 18.31
N ARG A 339 -17.58 6.06 18.43
CA ARG A 339 -16.78 6.89 17.53
C ARG A 339 -15.29 6.85 17.87
N GLY A 340 -14.46 6.82 16.84
CA GLY A 340 -13.02 6.95 16.98
C GLY A 340 -12.33 7.14 15.64
N GLU A 341 -11.04 6.85 15.60
CA GLU A 341 -10.23 6.91 14.40
C GLU A 341 -9.58 5.55 14.11
N LEU A 342 -9.84 5.01 12.93
CA LEU A 342 -9.14 3.86 12.39
C LEU A 342 -7.98 4.35 11.51
N VAL A 343 -6.75 3.96 11.85
CA VAL A 343 -5.58 4.18 11.00
C VAL A 343 -5.18 2.86 10.37
N VAL A 344 -5.28 2.77 9.05
CA VAL A 344 -4.85 1.61 8.25
C VAL A 344 -3.48 1.92 7.64
N ARG A 345 -2.45 1.15 7.97
CA ARG A 345 -1.07 1.36 7.49
C ARG A 345 -0.73 0.47 6.30
N ARG A 346 -1.44 -0.65 6.21
CA ARG A 346 -1.27 -1.70 5.19
C ARG A 346 -2.56 -2.48 5.07
N THR A 347 -2.72 -3.18 3.95
CA THR A 347 -3.82 -4.12 3.68
C THR A 347 -3.35 -5.55 3.49
N THR A 348 -2.03 -5.75 3.36
CA THR A 348 -1.39 -7.06 3.23
C THR A 348 -0.12 -7.12 4.05
N ASP A 349 0.27 -8.32 4.46
CA ASP A 349 1.65 -8.55 4.88
C ASP A 349 2.53 -8.52 3.62
N TYR A 350 3.48 -7.58 3.52
CA TYR A 350 4.42 -7.53 2.40
C TYR A 350 5.40 -8.71 2.38
N ARG A 351 5.49 -9.46 3.50
CA ARG A 351 6.39 -10.59 3.69
C ARG A 351 5.66 -11.93 3.76
N GLY A 352 4.33 -11.91 3.87
CA GLY A 352 3.47 -13.09 4.03
C GLY A 352 2.94 -13.65 2.71
N ALA A 353 1.90 -14.47 2.77
CA ALA A 353 1.10 -14.82 1.60
C ALA A 353 0.07 -13.71 1.32
N PRO A 354 -0.27 -13.42 0.06
CA PRO A 354 -1.36 -12.50 -0.25
C PRO A 354 -2.71 -13.08 0.21
N GLY A 355 -3.69 -12.21 0.48
CA GLY A 355 -5.06 -12.60 0.82
C GLY A 355 -5.24 -13.23 2.21
N THR A 356 -4.20 -13.22 3.06
CA THR A 356 -4.32 -13.65 4.45
C THR A 356 -4.44 -12.45 5.39
N PRO A 357 -5.21 -12.54 6.50
CA PRO A 357 -5.25 -11.50 7.51
C PRO A 357 -3.86 -11.05 7.96
N THR A 358 -3.68 -9.76 8.17
CA THR A 358 -2.46 -9.14 8.71
C THR A 358 -2.80 -8.08 9.75
N LYS A 359 -1.77 -7.46 10.34
CA LYS A 359 -1.91 -6.26 11.18
C LYS A 359 -2.15 -5.04 10.32
N LEU A 360 -3.40 -4.59 10.20
CA LEU A 360 -3.77 -3.43 9.36
C LEU A 360 -3.26 -2.13 9.97
N GLY A 361 -3.49 -1.94 11.27
CA GLY A 361 -3.10 -0.75 12.00
C GLY A 361 -3.79 -0.65 13.35
N ASN A 362 -4.31 0.52 13.72
CA ASN A 362 -4.91 0.74 15.05
C ASN A 362 -6.24 1.47 14.98
N PHE A 363 -7.10 1.16 15.95
CA PHE A 363 -8.30 1.92 16.26
C PHE A 363 -8.10 2.72 17.55
N TYR A 364 -8.33 4.03 17.48
CA TYR A 364 -8.19 4.99 18.56
C TYR A 364 -9.56 5.43 19.05
N CYS A 365 -9.90 5.12 20.30
CA CYS A 365 -11.22 5.41 20.88
C CYS A 365 -11.06 5.73 22.36
N ASP A 366 -11.66 6.83 22.83
CA ASP A 366 -11.66 7.24 24.24
C ASP A 366 -10.27 7.30 24.90
N GLY A 367 -9.25 7.70 24.13
CA GLY A 367 -7.86 7.78 24.58
C GLY A 367 -7.11 6.44 24.60
N TRP A 368 -7.76 5.35 24.20
CA TRP A 368 -7.17 4.02 24.11
C TRP A 368 -6.83 3.64 22.66
N ARG A 369 -5.81 2.80 22.53
CA ARG A 369 -5.35 2.22 21.26
C ARG A 369 -5.64 0.73 21.24
N TYR A 370 -6.38 0.28 20.23
CA TYR A 370 -6.69 -1.12 19.98
C TYR A 370 -5.98 -1.58 18.71
N ASP A 371 -5.42 -2.78 18.73
CA ASP A 371 -4.85 -3.39 17.53
C ASP A 371 -5.95 -3.81 16.56
N VAL A 372 -5.71 -3.61 15.26
CA VAL A 372 -6.67 -3.99 14.20
C VAL A 372 -5.99 -4.95 13.25
N ASN A 373 -6.52 -6.17 13.16
CA ASN A 373 -6.11 -7.17 12.18
C ASN A 373 -7.18 -7.32 11.11
N GLY A 374 -6.83 -7.72 9.89
CA GLY A 374 -7.79 -7.88 8.81
C GLY A 374 -7.16 -8.14 7.45
N LEU A 375 -8.00 -8.23 6.44
CA LEU A 375 -7.64 -8.39 5.04
C LEU A 375 -8.55 -7.55 4.15
N THR A 376 -8.16 -7.40 2.89
CA THR A 376 -9.06 -6.93 1.84
C THR A 376 -9.66 -8.09 1.05
N GLU A 377 -10.91 -7.92 0.66
CA GLU A 377 -11.71 -8.84 -0.16
C GLU A 377 -12.26 -8.09 -1.38
N ASP A 378 -12.87 -8.80 -2.33
CA ASP A 378 -13.49 -8.23 -3.54
C ASP A 378 -12.55 -7.27 -4.31
N ASP A 379 -11.33 -7.73 -4.59
CA ASP A 379 -10.28 -6.95 -5.27
C ASP A 379 -9.98 -5.60 -4.60
N GLY A 380 -10.09 -5.55 -3.27
CA GLY A 380 -9.81 -4.37 -2.47
C GLY A 380 -11.02 -3.49 -2.15
N ARG A 381 -12.22 -3.85 -2.63
CA ARG A 381 -13.44 -3.06 -2.35
C ARG A 381 -13.95 -3.25 -0.93
N THR A 382 -13.70 -4.41 -0.33
CA THR A 382 -14.18 -4.75 1.01
C THR A 382 -12.99 -4.83 1.97
N LEU A 383 -13.08 -4.19 3.13
CA LEU A 383 -12.15 -4.35 4.25
C LEU A 383 -12.85 -5.17 5.33
N HIS A 384 -12.33 -6.37 5.58
CA HIS A 384 -12.79 -7.29 6.60
C HIS A 384 -11.78 -7.33 7.74
N PHE A 385 -12.16 -6.85 8.92
CA PHE A 385 -11.22 -6.62 10.01
C PHE A 385 -11.82 -6.88 11.39
N TRP A 386 -10.93 -7.04 12.38
CA TRP A 386 -11.25 -7.24 13.78
C TRP A 386 -10.57 -6.17 14.62
N ILE A 387 -11.35 -5.49 15.45
CA ILE A 387 -10.87 -4.54 16.46
C ILE A 387 -10.67 -5.32 17.75
N ALA A 388 -9.43 -5.36 18.26
CA ALA A 388 -9.08 -6.01 19.50
C ALA A 388 -9.96 -5.57 20.70
N ASP A 389 -10.30 -6.52 21.58
CA ASP A 389 -10.99 -6.24 22.84
C ASP A 389 -10.05 -5.69 23.93
N THR A 390 -8.73 -5.72 23.69
CA THR A 390 -7.70 -5.27 24.62
C THR A 390 -6.77 -4.25 23.97
N THR A 391 -6.02 -3.53 24.79
CA THR A 391 -4.99 -2.59 24.34
C THR A 391 -3.61 -3.23 24.22
N ASP A 392 -3.51 -4.52 24.52
CA ASP A 392 -2.29 -5.30 24.36
C ASP A 392 -2.03 -5.56 22.87
N ARG A 393 -0.76 -5.76 22.52
CA ARG A 393 -0.40 -6.15 21.17
C ARG A 393 -0.91 -7.56 20.88
N ILE A 394 -1.70 -7.70 19.83
CA ILE A 394 -2.21 -9.00 19.36
C ILE A 394 -1.36 -9.45 18.17
N PRO A 395 -0.93 -10.73 18.04
CA PRO A 395 -0.16 -11.21 16.88
C PRO A 395 -0.82 -10.92 15.52
N ALA A 396 0.01 -10.65 14.51
CA ALA A 396 -0.45 -10.18 13.21
C ALA A 396 -1.31 -11.25 12.54
N GLY A 397 -2.44 -10.82 11.98
CA GLY A 397 -3.40 -11.71 11.33
C GLY A 397 -4.29 -12.52 12.29
N THR A 398 -4.24 -12.28 13.60
CA THR A 398 -5.15 -12.96 14.55
C THR A 398 -6.54 -12.31 14.50
N PRO A 399 -7.61 -13.03 14.12
CA PRO A 399 -8.97 -12.51 14.13
C PRO A 399 -9.52 -12.53 15.56
N SER A 400 -9.39 -11.43 16.28
CA SER A 400 -9.81 -11.33 17.69
C SER A 400 -10.48 -9.99 17.97
N GLY A 401 -11.61 -10.05 18.67
CA GLY A 401 -12.43 -8.91 19.07
C GLY A 401 -13.61 -8.67 18.14
N GLN A 402 -14.01 -7.40 17.99
CA GLN A 402 -15.19 -6.99 17.23
C GLN A 402 -14.93 -7.10 15.72
N GLU A 403 -15.59 -8.04 15.05
CA GLU A 403 -15.53 -8.25 13.59
C GLU A 403 -16.33 -7.19 12.83
N VAL A 404 -15.74 -6.62 11.79
CA VAL A 404 -16.32 -5.57 10.96
C VAL A 404 -16.11 -5.89 9.49
N HIS A 405 -17.18 -5.73 8.71
CA HIS A 405 -17.17 -5.77 7.25
C HIS A 405 -17.52 -4.39 6.73
N ALA A 406 -16.63 -3.76 5.97
CA ALA A 406 -16.85 -2.42 5.42
C ALA A 406 -16.57 -2.40 3.91
N HIS A 407 -17.45 -1.75 3.15
CA HIS A 407 -17.35 -1.62 1.70
C HIS A 407 -17.05 -0.17 1.33
N LEU A 408 -16.00 0.00 0.54
CA LEU A 408 -15.59 1.28 -0.01
C LEU A 408 -16.60 1.77 -1.04
N PHE A 409 -16.89 3.07 -1.07
CA PHE A 409 -17.81 3.63 -2.05
C PHE A 409 -17.05 3.90 -3.35
N SER A 410 -17.42 3.21 -4.42
CA SER A 410 -16.77 3.25 -5.72
C SER A 410 -16.76 4.67 -6.32
N TRP A 411 -17.86 5.42 -6.14
CA TRP A 411 -18.00 6.78 -6.67
C TRP A 411 -17.72 7.89 -5.64
N ASP A 412 -17.42 7.52 -4.39
CA ASP A 412 -17.08 8.46 -3.32
C ASP A 412 -16.07 7.83 -2.34
N PRO A 413 -14.81 7.62 -2.77
CA PRO A 413 -13.83 6.82 -2.03
C PRO A 413 -13.36 7.45 -0.71
N ARG A 414 -13.92 8.60 -0.35
CA ARG A 414 -13.75 9.21 0.97
C ARG A 414 -14.68 8.61 2.01
N ASN A 415 -15.58 7.71 1.61
CA ASN A 415 -16.58 7.10 2.45
C ASN A 415 -16.59 5.59 2.27
N ALA A 416 -16.90 4.89 3.36
CA ALA A 416 -17.18 3.47 3.37
C ALA A 416 -18.23 3.19 4.43
N ALA A 417 -18.94 2.08 4.27
CA ALA A 417 -19.94 1.66 5.23
C ALA A 417 -20.10 0.15 5.19
N GLY A 418 -20.66 -0.39 6.26
CA GLY A 418 -21.00 -1.80 6.32
C GLY A 418 -21.58 -2.14 7.66
N HIS A 419 -21.14 -3.25 8.24
CA HIS A 419 -21.78 -3.80 9.41
C HIS A 419 -20.80 -4.53 10.33
N THR A 420 -21.25 -4.71 11.56
CA THR A 420 -20.61 -5.53 12.58
C THR A 420 -21.67 -6.38 13.26
N THR A 421 -21.26 -7.42 13.99
CA THR A 421 -22.18 -8.25 14.79
C THR A 421 -21.73 -8.32 16.23
N GLN A 422 -22.60 -7.96 17.17
CA GLN A 422 -22.36 -8.12 18.61
C GLN A 422 -23.45 -9.02 19.19
N GLN A 423 -23.05 -10.14 19.81
CA GLN A 423 -23.98 -11.14 20.38
C GLN A 423 -25.07 -11.63 19.40
N GLY A 424 -24.73 -11.72 18.11
CA GLY A 424 -25.67 -12.14 17.05
C GLY A 424 -26.60 -11.03 16.54
N VAL A 425 -26.51 -9.82 17.08
CA VAL A 425 -27.25 -8.64 16.61
C VAL A 425 -26.37 -7.82 15.67
N PRO A 426 -26.84 -7.48 14.46
CA PRO A 426 -26.10 -6.65 13.52
C PRO A 426 -26.19 -5.16 13.89
N PHE A 427 -25.09 -4.44 13.69
CA PHE A 427 -25.03 -3.00 13.88
C PHE A 427 -24.33 -2.32 12.71
N GLY A 428 -24.67 -1.05 12.51
CA GLY A 428 -24.08 -0.24 11.45
C GLY A 428 -22.63 0.13 11.74
N VAL A 429 -21.82 0.17 10.68
CA VAL A 429 -20.49 0.78 10.69
C VAL A 429 -20.38 1.82 9.59
N THR A 430 -19.94 3.02 9.96
CA THR A 430 -19.63 4.10 9.00
C THR A 430 -18.17 4.48 9.09
N LEU A 431 -17.52 4.70 7.95
CA LEU A 431 -16.18 5.27 7.87
C LEU A 431 -16.18 6.47 6.93
N SER A 432 -15.48 7.54 7.31
CA SER A 432 -15.27 8.70 6.46
C SER A 432 -13.89 9.31 6.66
N ARG A 433 -13.30 9.81 5.56
CA ARG A 433 -12.10 10.65 5.60
C ARG A 433 -12.38 12.03 6.18
N ASN A 434 -13.65 12.44 6.23
CA ASN A 434 -14.07 13.66 6.89
C ASN A 434 -14.54 13.36 8.32
N PRO A 435 -14.46 14.33 9.24
CA PRO A 435 -15.05 14.17 10.57
C PRO A 435 -16.51 13.73 10.47
N LEU A 436 -16.91 12.78 11.32
CA LEU A 436 -18.31 12.34 11.46
C LEU A 436 -19.10 13.31 12.36
N ASP A 437 -18.80 14.61 12.25
CA ASP A 437 -19.40 15.65 13.07
C ASP A 437 -20.87 15.81 12.67
N ASP A 438 -21.74 15.37 13.57
CA ASP A 438 -23.13 15.75 13.55
C ASP A 438 -23.39 16.60 14.80
N PRO A 439 -23.80 17.87 14.67
CA PRO A 439 -24.16 18.70 15.81
C PRO A 439 -25.36 18.16 16.61
N SER A 440 -26.09 17.17 16.08
CA SER A 440 -27.13 16.42 16.78
C SER A 440 -26.64 15.17 17.52
N PHE A 441 -25.32 14.92 17.56
CA PHE A 441 -24.72 13.91 18.44
C PHE A 441 -24.89 14.34 19.90
N ASP A 442 -26.10 14.19 20.40
CA ASP A 442 -26.39 14.26 21.82
C ASP A 442 -25.84 12.98 22.44
N ARG A 443 -24.68 13.06 23.13
CA ARG A 443 -24.19 11.94 23.96
C ARG A 443 -25.18 11.55 25.06
N ALA A 444 -26.15 12.41 25.38
CA ALA A 444 -27.25 12.12 26.28
C ALA A 444 -28.48 11.52 25.55
N ALA A 445 -28.41 11.32 24.23
CA ALA A 445 -29.42 10.58 23.49
C ALA A 445 -29.60 9.19 24.12
N ARG A 446 -30.87 8.80 24.24
CA ARG A 446 -31.32 7.63 24.99
C ARG A 446 -30.63 6.38 24.46
N SER A 447 -30.15 5.53 25.37
CA SER A 447 -29.74 4.19 25.02
C SER A 447 -30.91 3.44 24.36
N GLY A 448 -30.61 2.77 23.24
CA GLY A 448 -31.58 1.99 22.48
C GLY A 448 -32.14 2.75 21.28
N PHE A 449 -32.52 2.00 20.26
CA PHE A 449 -33.17 2.48 19.04
C PHE A 449 -34.45 1.68 18.85
N GLU A 450 -35.59 2.36 18.72
CA GLU A 450 -36.90 1.74 18.54
C GLU A 450 -37.38 1.88 17.10
N GLY A 451 -38.38 1.08 16.70
CA GLY A 451 -38.92 1.14 15.35
C GLY A 451 -39.38 2.55 14.93
N ARG A 452 -39.94 3.34 15.84
CA ARG A 452 -40.39 4.72 15.54
C ARG A 452 -39.26 5.69 15.23
N ASP A 453 -38.02 5.39 15.65
CA ASP A 453 -36.88 6.28 15.47
C ASP A 453 -36.39 6.26 14.00
N TRP A 454 -36.85 5.30 13.19
CA TRP A 454 -36.67 5.32 11.74
C TRP A 454 -37.54 6.38 11.03
N VAL A 455 -38.64 6.85 11.64
CA VAL A 455 -39.56 7.81 11.00
C VAL A 455 -38.88 9.15 10.87
N GLY A 456 -38.78 9.65 9.64
CA GLY A 456 -38.05 10.88 9.35
C GLY A 456 -37.55 10.96 7.92
N THR A 457 -36.68 11.93 7.67
CA THR A 457 -35.99 12.11 6.39
C THR A 457 -34.51 11.81 6.58
N TRP A 458 -33.98 10.95 5.72
CA TRP A 458 -32.59 10.50 5.79
C TRP A 458 -31.88 10.85 4.50
N ALA A 459 -30.79 11.61 4.59
CA ALA A 459 -29.88 11.82 3.48
C ALA A 459 -29.02 10.56 3.33
N LEU A 460 -29.27 9.77 2.28
CA LEU A 460 -28.53 8.55 1.99
C LEU A 460 -27.38 8.81 1.02
N ASN A 461 -26.29 8.06 1.20
CA ASN A 461 -25.22 7.86 0.23
C ASN A 461 -24.96 6.35 0.11
N HIS A 462 -25.27 5.76 -1.03
CA HIS A 462 -25.02 4.35 -1.34
C HIS A 462 -24.04 4.26 -2.50
N ASP A 463 -22.84 3.76 -2.24
CA ASP A 463 -21.73 3.68 -3.21
C ASP A 463 -21.34 5.01 -3.90
N GLY A 464 -21.68 6.17 -3.31
CA GLY A 464 -21.49 7.50 -3.89
C GLY A 464 -22.75 8.10 -4.54
N PHE A 465 -23.81 7.30 -4.72
CA PHE A 465 -25.12 7.77 -5.16
C PHE A 465 -25.88 8.35 -3.97
N ARG A 466 -26.17 9.65 -4.05
CA ARG A 466 -26.88 10.37 -2.99
C ARG A 466 -28.39 10.31 -3.19
N GLY A 467 -29.19 10.51 -2.15
CA GLY A 467 -30.64 10.67 -2.27
C GLY A 467 -31.30 10.90 -0.92
N LEU A 468 -32.62 11.05 -0.92
CA LEU A 468 -33.42 11.21 0.29
C LEU A 468 -34.32 10.00 0.49
N LEU A 469 -34.21 9.34 1.64
CA LEU A 469 -35.16 8.33 2.10
C LEU A 469 -36.11 8.98 3.10
N GLU A 470 -37.39 9.06 2.75
CA GLU A 470 -38.44 9.57 3.61
C GLU A 470 -39.26 8.39 4.13
N ILE A 471 -39.36 8.26 5.45
CA ILE A 471 -40.12 7.20 6.14
C ILE A 471 -41.26 7.86 6.88
N ASP A 472 -42.49 7.68 6.38
CA ASP A 472 -43.71 8.30 6.92
C ASP A 472 -44.30 7.47 8.09
N SER A 473 -44.19 6.14 8.04
CA SER A 473 -44.61 5.24 9.12
C SER A 473 -43.87 3.91 9.08
N VAL A 474 -43.78 3.22 10.21
CA VAL A 474 -43.13 1.91 10.36
C VAL A 474 -44.10 0.75 10.60
N ASP A 475 -45.37 1.04 10.91
CA ASP A 475 -46.43 0.05 11.05
C ASP A 475 -47.77 0.60 10.46
N PRO A 476 -48.10 0.27 9.20
CA PRO A 476 -47.25 -0.42 8.22
C PRO A 476 -46.09 0.47 7.76
N LEU A 477 -45.02 -0.15 7.23
CA LEU A 477 -43.91 0.59 6.63
C LEU A 477 -44.39 1.35 5.39
N ARG A 478 -44.26 2.68 5.41
CA ARG A 478 -44.48 3.58 4.27
C ARG A 478 -43.24 4.43 4.09
N ALA A 479 -42.53 4.20 3.00
CA ALA A 479 -41.30 4.92 2.69
C ALA A 479 -41.18 5.23 1.19
N ARG A 480 -40.43 6.28 0.88
CA ARG A 480 -40.08 6.68 -0.49
C ARG A 480 -38.61 7.09 -0.58
N TYR A 481 -37.97 6.75 -1.68
CA TYR A 481 -36.60 7.18 -1.99
C TYR A 481 -36.61 8.15 -3.16
N THR A 482 -35.98 9.30 -3.00
CA THR A 482 -35.87 10.34 -4.03
C THR A 482 -34.41 10.47 -4.46
N PRO A 483 -34.03 10.00 -5.66
CA PRO A 483 -32.69 10.21 -6.20
C PRO A 483 -32.46 11.71 -6.52
N PRO A 484 -31.21 12.17 -6.69
CA PRO A 484 -30.90 13.58 -6.88
C PRO A 484 -31.50 14.08 -8.19
N GLY A 485 -32.39 15.07 -8.11
CA GLY A 485 -33.08 15.62 -9.27
C GLY A 485 -34.12 14.69 -9.92
N GLY A 486 -34.40 13.52 -9.30
CA GLY A 486 -35.38 12.57 -9.80
C GLY A 486 -36.75 12.68 -9.12
N ARG A 487 -37.68 11.84 -9.56
CA ARG A 487 -39.01 11.68 -8.92
C ARG A 487 -38.91 10.71 -7.73
N PRO A 488 -39.74 10.88 -6.69
CA PRO A 488 -39.82 9.90 -5.61
C PRO A 488 -40.21 8.51 -6.12
N LEU A 489 -39.52 7.49 -5.61
CA LEU A 489 -39.74 6.07 -5.90
C LEU A 489 -40.30 5.39 -4.64
N PRO A 490 -41.31 4.52 -4.76
CA PRO A 490 -41.80 3.78 -3.61
C PRO A 490 -40.70 2.84 -3.07
N ALA A 491 -40.54 2.82 -1.75
CA ALA A 491 -39.66 1.88 -1.07
C ALA A 491 -40.52 0.91 -0.24
N THR A 492 -40.35 -0.39 -0.46
CA THR A 492 -41.14 -1.44 0.22
C THR A 492 -40.23 -2.33 1.04
N GLY A 493 -40.73 -2.90 2.15
CA GLY A 493 -39.92 -3.80 2.96
C GLY A 493 -40.41 -3.97 4.39
N SER A 494 -39.46 -4.13 5.31
CA SER A 494 -39.73 -4.44 6.73
C SER A 494 -38.79 -3.68 7.65
N VAL A 495 -39.25 -3.37 8.86
CA VAL A 495 -38.51 -2.62 9.85
C VAL A 495 -38.59 -3.31 11.21
N THR A 496 -37.48 -3.30 11.93
CA THR A 496 -37.36 -3.69 13.34
C THR A 496 -36.69 -2.55 14.12
N ALA A 497 -36.44 -2.76 15.41
CA ALA A 497 -35.67 -1.82 16.23
C ALA A 497 -34.26 -1.54 15.65
N HIS A 498 -33.59 -2.53 15.06
CA HIS A 498 -32.17 -2.37 14.66
C HIS A 498 -31.93 -2.48 13.15
N ARG A 499 -32.95 -2.89 12.38
CA ARG A 499 -32.79 -3.20 10.97
C ARG A 499 -33.97 -2.68 10.15
N LEU A 500 -33.66 -1.99 9.07
CA LEU A 500 -34.58 -1.59 8.03
C LEU A 500 -34.16 -2.26 6.72
N THR A 501 -35.01 -3.13 6.19
CA THR A 501 -34.82 -3.75 4.87
C THR A 501 -35.74 -3.06 3.88
N LEU A 502 -35.20 -2.54 2.79
CA LEU A 502 -35.96 -1.86 1.73
C LEU A 502 -35.64 -2.44 0.36
N SER A 503 -36.62 -2.44 -0.53
CA SER A 503 -36.47 -2.65 -1.95
C SER A 503 -36.96 -1.40 -2.69
N VAL A 504 -36.11 -0.85 -3.56
CA VAL A 504 -36.41 0.32 -4.39
C VAL A 504 -36.28 -0.10 -5.85
N ASP A 505 -37.35 0.13 -6.61
CA ASP A 505 -37.39 -0.14 -8.04
C ASP A 505 -36.87 1.08 -8.81
N PHE A 506 -35.59 1.05 -9.16
CA PHE A 506 -35.00 2.00 -10.09
C PHE A 506 -35.35 1.54 -11.51
N ALA A 507 -36.11 2.37 -12.23
CA ALA A 507 -36.53 2.07 -13.59
C ALA A 507 -35.33 1.58 -14.42
N ASP A 508 -35.55 0.49 -15.17
CA ASP A 508 -34.58 -0.19 -16.05
C ASP A 508 -33.58 -1.14 -15.37
N THR A 509 -33.72 -1.45 -14.07
CA THR A 509 -32.90 -2.45 -13.37
C THR A 509 -33.72 -3.37 -12.46
N GLU A 510 -33.11 -4.48 -12.00
CA GLU A 510 -33.68 -5.28 -10.92
C GLU A 510 -33.85 -4.44 -9.64
N PRO A 511 -34.89 -4.69 -8.82
CA PRO A 511 -35.08 -3.95 -7.58
C PRO A 511 -33.84 -3.99 -6.69
N GLN A 512 -33.34 -2.82 -6.32
CA GLN A 512 -32.15 -2.71 -5.48
C GLN A 512 -32.54 -2.94 -4.02
N LEU A 513 -31.87 -3.91 -3.37
CA LEU A 513 -32.13 -4.29 -1.99
C LEU A 513 -31.20 -3.54 -1.05
N PHE A 514 -31.75 -2.84 -0.06
CA PHE A 514 -31.04 -2.15 1.00
C PHE A 514 -31.25 -2.89 2.33
N ARG A 515 -30.16 -3.02 3.10
CA ARG A 515 -30.13 -3.52 4.48
C ARG A 515 -29.48 -2.45 5.35
N LEU A 516 -30.32 -1.62 5.93
CA LEU A 516 -29.90 -0.50 6.78
C LEU A 516 -29.96 -0.91 8.24
N LEU A 517 -28.97 -0.49 9.00
CA LEU A 517 -28.76 -0.79 10.41
C LEU A 517 -28.66 0.52 11.18
N ALA A 518 -29.37 0.58 12.29
CA ALA A 518 -29.28 1.71 13.21
C ALA A 518 -27.93 1.68 13.95
N HIS A 519 -27.40 2.86 14.26
CA HIS A 519 -26.34 3.01 15.25
C HIS A 519 -27.02 3.20 16.61
N THR A 520 -27.02 2.21 17.49
CA THR A 520 -27.81 2.26 18.73
C THR A 520 -27.29 3.23 19.77
N GLY A 521 -26.01 3.64 19.66
CA GLY A 521 -25.45 4.75 20.43
C GLY A 521 -25.76 6.14 19.86
N GLU A 522 -26.35 6.27 18.66
CA GLU A 522 -26.78 7.56 18.11
C GLU A 522 -27.98 7.49 17.15
N HIS A 523 -28.99 8.35 17.35
CA HIS A 523 -30.22 8.27 16.54
C HIS A 523 -30.12 8.97 15.18
N ALA A 524 -29.07 9.76 14.94
CA ALA A 524 -28.94 10.57 13.73
C ALA A 524 -28.25 9.83 12.57
N ARG A 525 -27.78 8.60 12.77
CA ARG A 525 -27.01 7.85 11.77
C ARG A 525 -27.54 6.44 11.54
N LEU A 526 -27.50 6.04 10.29
CA LEU A 526 -27.67 4.65 9.86
C LEU A 526 -26.53 4.27 8.90
N SER A 527 -26.27 2.98 8.80
CA SER A 527 -25.39 2.44 7.77
C SER A 527 -25.73 0.99 7.47
N GLY A 528 -25.12 0.41 6.46
CA GLY A 528 -25.32 -0.98 6.11
C GLY A 528 -24.93 -1.22 4.67
N THR A 529 -25.71 -2.05 3.98
CA THR A 529 -25.36 -2.49 2.63
C THR A 529 -26.53 -2.38 1.65
N THR A 530 -26.18 -2.33 0.37
CA THR A 530 -27.11 -2.47 -0.74
C THR A 530 -26.56 -3.47 -1.74
N THR A 531 -27.43 -4.20 -2.44
CA THR A 531 -27.03 -5.16 -3.47
C THR A 531 -27.42 -4.64 -4.85
N TRP A 532 -26.44 -4.52 -5.74
CA TRP A 532 -26.64 -4.11 -7.13
C TRP A 532 -25.81 -4.99 -8.06
N HIS A 533 -26.45 -5.54 -9.10
CA HIS A 533 -25.84 -6.50 -10.04
C HIS A 533 -25.06 -7.66 -9.36
N GLY A 534 -25.58 -8.18 -8.25
CA GLY A 534 -24.97 -9.29 -7.52
C GLY A 534 -23.77 -8.91 -6.63
N HIS A 535 -23.41 -7.62 -6.57
CA HIS A 535 -22.36 -7.11 -5.69
C HIS A 535 -22.97 -6.36 -4.50
N GLU A 536 -22.31 -6.47 -3.35
CA GLU A 536 -22.65 -5.70 -2.15
C GLU A 536 -21.85 -4.40 -2.12
N TYR A 537 -22.54 -3.32 -1.73
CA TYR A 537 -21.97 -1.98 -1.60
C TYR A 537 -22.39 -1.35 -0.29
N GLY A 538 -21.58 -0.44 0.22
CA GLY A 538 -21.87 0.24 1.48
C GLY A 538 -22.93 1.32 1.30
N VAL A 539 -23.73 1.51 2.35
CA VAL A 539 -24.73 2.58 2.47
C VAL A 539 -24.51 3.29 3.79
N GLN A 540 -24.52 4.62 3.78
CA GLN A 540 -24.61 5.43 4.99
C GLN A 540 -25.77 6.42 4.86
N GLY A 541 -26.33 6.83 5.99
CA GLY A 541 -27.39 7.81 6.05
C GLY A 541 -27.29 8.68 7.29
N THR A 542 -27.68 9.95 7.13
CA THR A 542 -27.81 10.89 8.24
C THR A 542 -29.22 11.46 8.27
N HIS A 543 -29.79 11.60 9.47
CA HIS A 543 -31.10 12.24 9.65
C HIS A 543 -31.01 13.74 9.26
N VAL A 544 -32.06 14.27 8.62
CA VAL A 544 -32.13 15.65 8.10
C VAL A 544 -33.03 16.54 8.94
#